data_AF-A0A3R6XQY5-F1
#
_entry.id   AF-A0A3R6XQY5-F1
#
_cell.length_a   1.000
_cell.length_b   1.000
_cell.length_c   1.000
_cell.angle_alpha   90.00
_cell.angle_beta   90.00
_cell.angle_gamma   90.00
#
_symmetry.space_group_name_H-M   'P 1'
#
loop_
_entity.id
_entity.type
_entity.pdbx_description
1 polymer ?
#
loop_
_entity_poly.entity_id
_entity_poly.type
_entity_poly.pdbx_seq_one_letter_code
_entity_poly.pdbx_strand_id
1 'polypeptide(L)'
;MVMAKSMLLVAATLELAVADFPPSWGVQDVWVHTSTWYAGRCTCLCQPLCSHPSDTMRTNLVSGGLIPRFNNYSVPRCDDYGKYYASSAISAVGQTHLKNYFPVGFSRDLENMWSPSAPEGNQPTFAYPCGGLKDASYLLTVVQLAQRLKAPKSSPTTLVKKSK
;
A
#
# COMPACT_ATOMS: atom_id res chain seq x y z
N MET A 1 58.02 -5.32 40.93
CA MET A 1 57.61 -5.03 39.54
C MET A 1 56.19 -5.55 39.38
N VAL A 2 55.17 -4.69 39.48
CA VAL A 2 53.76 -5.09 39.38
C VAL A 2 53.10 -4.14 38.39
N MET A 3 52.64 -4.69 37.26
CA MET A 3 51.91 -3.97 36.22
C MET A 3 50.50 -3.63 36.72
N ALA A 4 50.17 -2.34 36.80
CA ALA A 4 48.79 -1.90 36.92
C ALA A 4 48.14 -1.91 35.54
N LYS A 5 47.15 -2.80 35.36
CA LYS A 5 46.39 -2.97 34.12
C LYS A 5 45.19 -2.03 34.16
N SER A 6 45.28 -0.88 33.49
CA SER A 6 44.16 0.05 33.35
C SER A 6 43.06 -0.57 32.48
N MET A 7 41.92 -0.89 33.10
CA MET A 7 40.69 -1.21 32.38
C MET A 7 40.02 0.11 31.98
N LEU A 8 39.97 0.38 30.67
CA LEU A 8 39.12 1.42 30.10
C LEU A 8 37.67 0.90 30.12
N LEU A 9 36.79 1.55 30.91
CA LEU A 9 35.34 1.39 30.74
C LEU A 9 34.92 2.21 29.51
N VAL A 10 34.54 1.54 28.43
CA VAL A 10 33.82 2.18 27.32
C VAL A 10 32.36 2.29 27.72
N ALA A 11 31.92 3.48 28.11
CA ALA A 11 30.51 3.77 28.30
C ALA A 11 29.84 3.84 26.92
N ALA A 12 29.10 2.80 26.55
CA ALA A 12 28.25 2.82 25.37
C ALA A 12 27.04 3.74 25.64
N THR A 13 27.07 4.95 25.12
CA THR A 13 25.89 5.82 25.05
C THR A 13 24.94 5.24 24.00
N LEU A 14 23.85 4.62 24.44
CA LEU A 14 22.69 4.38 23.57
C LEU A 14 22.08 5.76 23.25
N GLU A 15 22.43 6.32 22.10
CA GLU A 15 21.63 7.38 21.50
C GLU A 15 20.27 6.77 21.12
N LEU A 16 19.26 7.01 21.96
CA LEU A 16 17.87 6.85 21.58
C LEU A 16 17.61 7.85 20.46
N ALA A 17 17.77 7.41 19.20
CA ALA A 17 17.33 8.16 18.05
C ALA A 17 15.83 8.42 18.20
N VAL A 18 15.47 9.62 18.64
CA VAL A 18 14.09 10.10 18.57
C VAL A 18 13.77 10.13 17.10
N ALA A 19 12.92 9.21 16.64
CA ALA A 19 12.50 9.18 15.26
C ALA A 19 11.82 10.53 14.96
N ASP A 20 12.42 11.31 14.07
CA ASP A 20 11.87 12.60 13.67
C ASP A 20 10.62 12.32 12.82
N PHE A 21 9.45 12.53 13.41
CA PHE A 21 8.17 12.30 12.76
C PHE A 21 7.64 13.61 12.18
N PRO A 22 7.03 13.60 10.98
CA PRO A 22 6.39 14.78 10.43
C PRO A 22 5.37 15.40 11.40
N PRO A 23 5.13 16.72 11.33
CA PRO A 23 3.99 17.33 11.99
C PRO A 23 2.71 16.56 11.68
N SER A 24 1.87 16.34 12.70
CA SER A 24 0.64 15.56 12.59
C SER A 24 0.83 14.07 12.26
N TRP A 25 2.00 13.48 12.53
CA TRP A 25 2.19 12.03 12.37
C TRP A 25 1.25 11.22 13.27
N GLY A 26 0.41 10.38 12.67
CA GLY A 26 -0.45 9.44 13.38
C GLY A 26 -1.62 10.10 14.12
N VAL A 27 -2.02 11.31 13.76
CA VAL A 27 -3.10 12.05 14.47
C VAL A 27 -4.51 11.54 14.16
N GLN A 28 -4.67 10.71 13.13
CA GLN A 28 -5.99 10.23 12.71
C GLN A 28 -6.65 9.35 13.78
N ASP A 29 -7.98 9.37 13.80
CA ASP A 29 -8.77 8.49 14.65
C ASP A 29 -8.87 7.06 14.08
N VAL A 30 -8.94 6.94 12.75
CA VAL A 30 -9.16 5.66 12.07
C VAL A 30 -8.46 5.57 10.72
N TRP A 31 -8.10 4.35 10.34
CA TRP A 31 -7.72 3.99 8.98
C TRP A 31 -8.89 3.35 8.24
N VAL A 32 -9.25 3.93 7.09
CA VAL A 32 -10.26 3.37 6.20
C VAL A 32 -9.55 2.66 5.06
N HIS A 33 -9.68 1.33 5.00
CA HIS A 33 -9.25 0.55 3.85
C HIS A 33 -10.29 0.63 2.74
N THR A 34 -9.84 1.01 1.54
CA THR A 34 -10.67 0.97 0.35
C THR A 34 -10.28 -0.23 -0.51
N SER A 35 -11.27 -0.82 -1.17
CA SER A 35 -11.09 -1.98 -2.02
C SER A 35 -11.78 -1.77 -3.36
N THR A 36 -11.17 -2.26 -4.42
CA THR A 36 -11.67 -2.15 -5.79
C THR A 36 -12.04 -3.52 -6.31
N TRP A 37 -13.28 -3.64 -6.79
CA TRP A 37 -13.71 -4.75 -7.63
C TRP A 37 -13.51 -4.38 -9.11
N TYR A 38 -12.48 -4.93 -9.74
CA TYR A 38 -12.10 -4.49 -11.10
C TYR A 38 -13.16 -4.80 -12.15
N ALA A 39 -13.93 -5.89 -12.02
CA ALA A 39 -15.04 -6.14 -12.93
C ALA A 39 -16.12 -5.05 -12.86
N GLY A 40 -16.38 -4.48 -11.67
CA GLY A 40 -17.30 -3.35 -11.51
C GLY A 40 -16.69 -1.99 -11.84
N ARG A 41 -15.37 -1.82 -11.72
CA ARG A 41 -14.65 -0.58 -12.07
C ARG A 41 -14.41 -0.45 -13.57
N CYS A 42 -14.17 -1.56 -14.24
CA CYS A 42 -13.87 -1.63 -15.67
C CYS A 42 -15.12 -1.62 -16.54
N THR A 43 -16.02 -0.66 -16.28
CA THR A 43 -17.20 -0.43 -17.12
C THR A 43 -16.83 0.10 -18.52
N CYS A 44 -15.62 0.67 -18.67
CA CYS A 44 -14.95 0.90 -19.97
C CYS A 44 -13.58 0.21 -20.03
N LEU A 45 -13.19 -0.25 -21.23
CA LEU A 45 -11.84 -0.78 -21.53
C LEU A 45 -10.79 0.33 -21.76
N CYS A 46 -11.06 1.50 -21.19
CA CYS A 46 -10.28 2.73 -21.28
C CYS A 46 -8.96 2.68 -20.48
N GLN A 47 -8.79 1.67 -19.61
CA GLN A 47 -7.58 1.45 -18.81
C GLN A 47 -6.92 0.13 -19.25
N PRO A 48 -5.60 0.05 -19.40
CA PRO A 48 -4.92 -1.19 -19.80
C PRO A 48 -5.22 -2.38 -18.87
N LEU A 49 -5.31 -2.14 -17.55
CA LEU A 49 -5.70 -3.15 -16.56
C LEU A 49 -7.11 -3.71 -16.76
N CYS A 50 -8.00 -2.96 -17.40
CA CYS A 50 -9.35 -3.44 -17.70
C CYS A 50 -9.38 -4.42 -18.87
N SER A 51 -8.45 -4.27 -19.82
CA SER A 51 -8.29 -5.21 -20.94
C SER A 51 -7.46 -6.43 -20.56
N HIS A 52 -6.55 -6.30 -19.59
CA HIS A 52 -5.63 -7.36 -19.16
C HIS A 52 -5.55 -7.46 -17.62
N PRO A 53 -6.65 -7.81 -16.92
CA PRO A 53 -6.62 -7.98 -15.48
C PRO A 53 -5.81 -9.22 -15.08
N SER A 54 -5.08 -9.14 -13.96
CA SER A 54 -4.40 -10.31 -13.40
C SER A 54 -5.41 -11.33 -12.86
N ASP A 55 -4.98 -12.58 -12.64
CA ASP A 55 -5.82 -13.62 -12.02
C ASP A 55 -6.37 -13.19 -10.67
N THR A 56 -5.56 -12.48 -9.88
CA THR A 56 -5.99 -11.91 -8.59
C THR A 56 -7.10 -10.89 -8.78
N MET A 57 -6.98 -9.94 -9.73
CA MET A 57 -8.04 -8.96 -9.99
C MET A 57 -9.34 -9.59 -10.48
N ARG A 58 -9.26 -10.76 -11.14
CA ARG A 58 -10.43 -11.52 -11.60
C ARG A 58 -11.19 -12.21 -10.47
N THR A 59 -10.50 -12.54 -9.37
CA THR A 59 -11.03 -13.43 -8.31
C THR A 59 -11.12 -12.76 -6.93
N ASN A 60 -10.48 -11.62 -6.74
CA ASN A 60 -10.36 -10.90 -5.47
C ASN A 60 -10.75 -9.43 -5.60
N LEU A 61 -11.09 -8.83 -4.46
CA LEU A 61 -10.99 -7.39 -4.33
C LEU A 61 -9.50 -7.04 -4.16
N VAL A 62 -9.05 -6.01 -4.85
CA VAL A 62 -7.68 -5.47 -4.68
C VAL A 62 -7.73 -4.15 -3.92
N SER A 63 -6.66 -3.80 -3.23
CA SER A 63 -6.60 -2.57 -2.45
C SER A 63 -6.76 -1.33 -3.34
N GLY A 64 -7.55 -0.36 -2.88
CA GLY A 64 -7.53 1.02 -3.36
C GLY A 64 -6.64 1.93 -2.52
N GLY A 65 -6.20 1.46 -1.35
CA GLY A 65 -5.35 2.18 -0.41
C GLY A 65 -5.94 2.26 1.00
N LEU A 66 -5.15 2.80 1.92
CA LEU A 66 -5.55 3.13 3.28
C LEU A 66 -5.62 4.65 3.42
N ILE A 67 -6.74 5.15 3.92
CA ILE A 67 -6.99 6.59 4.05
C ILE A 67 -7.11 6.91 5.54
N PRO A 68 -6.25 7.78 6.10
CA PRO A 68 -6.39 8.21 7.49
C PRO A 68 -7.55 9.21 7.59
N ARG A 69 -8.38 9.07 8.61
CA ARG A 69 -9.59 9.88 8.80
C ARG A 69 -9.73 10.31 10.26
N PHE A 70 -10.23 11.52 10.44
CA PHE A 70 -10.79 11.95 11.71
C PHE A 70 -12.27 11.51 11.82
N ASN A 71 -12.80 11.47 13.04
CA ASN A 71 -14.20 11.13 13.33
C ASN A 71 -15.21 12.11 12.70
N ASN A 72 -14.76 13.32 12.34
CA ASN A 72 -15.55 14.30 11.58
C ASN A 72 -15.49 14.09 10.05
N TYR A 73 -14.98 12.94 9.59
CA TYR A 73 -14.82 12.54 8.18
C TYR A 73 -13.79 13.32 7.37
N SER A 74 -13.04 14.25 7.98
CA SER A 74 -11.94 14.93 7.29
C SER A 74 -10.68 14.05 7.23
N VAL A 75 -9.76 14.40 6.33
CA VAL A 75 -8.45 13.75 6.17
C VAL A 75 -7.38 14.64 6.79
N PRO A 76 -6.44 14.10 7.59
CA PRO A 76 -5.30 14.87 8.08
C PRO A 76 -4.55 15.56 6.94
N ARG A 77 -4.18 16.83 7.15
CA ARG A 77 -3.32 17.54 6.22
C ARG A 77 -1.88 17.06 6.45
N CYS A 78 -1.34 16.36 5.46
CA CYS A 78 0.07 15.99 5.46
C CYS A 78 0.88 16.99 4.64
N ASP A 79 2.02 17.39 5.17
CA ASP A 79 3.08 17.98 4.36
C ASP A 79 3.72 16.87 3.48
N ASP A 80 4.49 17.24 2.46
CA ASP A 80 5.19 16.29 1.58
C ASP A 80 4.31 15.28 0.79
N TYR A 81 3.04 15.61 0.54
CA TYR A 81 2.20 14.82 -0.36
C TYR A 81 2.78 14.74 -1.78
N GLY A 82 2.54 13.63 -2.48
CA GLY A 82 2.90 13.51 -3.90
C GLY A 82 4.30 12.96 -4.18
N LYS A 83 5.06 12.54 -3.17
CA LYS A 83 6.31 11.79 -3.37
C LYS A 83 6.01 10.34 -3.75
N TYR A 84 6.79 9.75 -4.65
CA TYR A 84 6.74 8.31 -4.91
C TYR A 84 7.25 7.52 -3.69
N TYR A 85 6.79 6.28 -3.52
CA TYR A 85 7.30 5.42 -2.45
C TYR A 85 8.77 5.10 -2.67
N ALA A 86 9.53 5.02 -1.58
CA ALA A 86 10.93 4.66 -1.62
C ALA A 86 11.16 3.27 -2.27
N SER A 87 12.20 3.15 -3.10
CA SER A 87 12.55 1.90 -3.77
C SER A 87 12.76 0.74 -2.80
N SER A 88 13.33 1.00 -1.62
CA SER A 88 13.51 0.01 -0.56
C SER A 88 12.19 -0.51 0.00
N ALA A 89 11.16 0.33 0.09
CA ALA A 89 9.82 -0.06 0.54
C ALA A 89 9.11 -0.95 -0.48
N ILE A 90 9.23 -0.62 -1.77
CA ILE A 90 8.73 -1.46 -2.86
C ILE A 90 9.42 -2.83 -2.83
N SER A 91 10.75 -2.85 -2.72
CA SER A 91 11.54 -4.08 -2.67
C SER A 91 11.19 -4.95 -1.44
N ALA A 92 10.91 -4.33 -0.29
CA ALA A 92 10.54 -5.06 0.93
C ALA A 92 9.20 -5.81 0.81
N VAL A 93 8.25 -5.28 0.04
CA VAL A 93 6.94 -5.93 -0.18
C VAL A 93 6.95 -6.82 -1.43
N GLY A 94 7.71 -6.44 -2.45
CA GLY A 94 7.82 -7.12 -3.74
C GLY A 94 6.83 -6.59 -4.77
N GLN A 95 7.34 -6.22 -5.95
CA GLN A 95 6.54 -5.67 -7.05
C GLN A 95 5.39 -6.61 -7.47
N THR A 96 5.63 -7.92 -7.54
CA THR A 96 4.58 -8.90 -7.87
C THR A 96 3.40 -8.85 -6.90
N HIS A 97 3.66 -8.72 -5.60
CA HIS A 97 2.60 -8.60 -4.60
C HIS A 97 1.83 -7.30 -4.77
N LEU A 98 2.54 -6.19 -4.98
CA LEU A 98 1.93 -4.88 -5.21
C LEU A 98 1.07 -4.87 -6.49
N LYS A 99 1.55 -5.43 -7.60
CA LYS A 99 0.77 -5.58 -8.84
C LYS A 99 -0.52 -6.39 -8.63
N ASN A 100 -0.47 -7.45 -7.84
CA ASN A 100 -1.63 -8.33 -7.65
C ASN A 100 -2.65 -7.80 -6.65
N TYR A 101 -2.19 -7.12 -5.59
CA TYR A 101 -3.05 -6.75 -4.46
C TYR A 101 -3.22 -5.24 -4.28
N PHE A 102 -2.43 -4.41 -4.95
CA PHE A 102 -2.57 -2.95 -4.96
C PHE A 102 -2.18 -2.37 -6.34
N PRO A 103 -2.88 -2.74 -7.42
CA PRO A 103 -2.50 -2.34 -8.77
C PRO A 103 -2.67 -0.84 -9.04
N VAL A 104 -1.83 -0.31 -9.94
CA VAL A 104 -1.90 1.07 -10.40
C VAL A 104 -2.91 1.16 -11.55
N GLY A 105 -4.14 1.55 -11.23
CA GLY A 105 -5.28 1.63 -12.16
C GLY A 105 -4.96 2.19 -13.54
N PHE A 106 -4.22 3.31 -13.57
CA PHE A 106 -3.93 4.09 -14.77
C PHE A 106 -2.59 3.75 -15.44
N SER A 107 -1.88 2.73 -14.95
CA SER A 107 -0.58 2.40 -15.54
C SER A 107 -0.72 1.93 -16.98
N ARG A 108 0.14 2.50 -17.83
CA ARG A 108 0.23 2.17 -19.26
C ARG A 108 1.21 1.04 -19.54
N ASP A 109 2.10 0.77 -18.60
CA ASP A 109 3.07 -0.30 -18.66
C ASP A 109 2.80 -1.31 -17.54
N LEU A 110 1.98 -2.32 -17.86
CA LEU A 110 1.59 -3.35 -16.91
C LEU A 110 2.77 -4.24 -16.50
N GLU A 111 3.83 -4.31 -17.31
CA GLU A 111 5.02 -5.10 -17.00
C GLU A 111 5.83 -4.39 -15.91
N ASN A 112 6.13 -3.11 -16.12
CA ASN A 112 6.92 -2.28 -15.21
C ASN A 112 6.11 -1.55 -14.14
N MET A 113 4.84 -1.92 -13.93
CA MET A 113 4.03 -1.42 -12.83
C MET A 113 4.73 -1.67 -11.49
N TRP A 114 4.72 -0.65 -10.61
CA TRP A 114 5.50 -0.61 -9.37
C TRP A 114 7.02 -0.60 -9.56
N SER A 115 7.53 -0.29 -10.76
CA SER A 115 8.97 -0.14 -10.96
C SER A 115 9.50 1.11 -10.25
N PRO A 116 10.50 0.98 -9.35
CA PRO A 116 11.15 2.12 -8.72
C PRO A 116 12.03 2.92 -9.70
N SER A 117 12.43 2.34 -10.84
CA SER A 117 13.29 3.01 -11.82
C SER A 117 12.52 3.82 -12.86
N ALA A 118 11.21 3.59 -12.99
CA ALA A 118 10.33 4.31 -13.90
C ALA A 118 8.97 4.60 -13.23
N PRO A 119 8.96 5.40 -12.15
CA PRO A 119 7.77 5.55 -11.29
C PRO A 119 6.64 6.34 -11.94
N GLU A 120 6.94 7.26 -12.86
CA GLU A 120 5.94 8.09 -13.52
C GLU A 120 4.96 7.23 -14.33
N GLY A 121 3.67 7.34 -14.00
CA GLY A 121 2.61 6.54 -14.60
C GLY A 121 2.57 5.07 -14.17
N ASN A 122 3.59 4.55 -13.48
CA ASN A 122 3.67 3.14 -13.09
C ASN A 122 3.60 2.91 -11.58
N GLN A 123 3.73 3.96 -10.79
CA GLN A 123 3.66 3.92 -9.33
C GLN A 123 2.72 5.04 -8.84
N PRO A 124 1.86 4.80 -7.84
CA PRO A 124 1.13 5.88 -7.21
C PRO A 124 2.07 6.66 -6.28
N THR A 125 1.75 7.92 -6.05
CA THR A 125 2.42 8.70 -5.01
C THR A 125 1.88 8.31 -3.64
N PHE A 126 2.71 8.45 -2.60
CA PHE A 126 2.28 8.23 -1.23
C PHE A 126 1.49 9.44 -0.74
N ALA A 127 0.16 9.29 -0.69
CA ALA A 127 -0.76 10.38 -0.41
C ALA A 127 -0.82 10.80 1.06
N TYR A 128 -0.39 9.94 1.99
CA TYR A 128 -0.62 10.11 3.42
C TYR A 128 0.64 9.89 4.28
N PRO A 129 1.74 10.63 4.02
CA PRO A 129 2.99 10.47 4.76
C PRO A 129 2.88 10.88 6.23
N CYS A 130 1.84 11.59 6.65
CA CYS A 130 1.57 11.88 8.06
C CYS A 130 0.64 10.84 8.73
N GLY A 131 0.17 9.82 8.02
CA GLY A 131 -0.82 8.87 8.55
C GLY A 131 -0.33 7.94 9.67
N GLY A 132 0.91 8.05 10.14
CA GLY A 132 1.40 7.16 11.20
C GLY A 132 2.03 5.86 10.71
N LEU A 133 2.11 5.65 9.38
CA LEU A 133 2.77 4.51 8.76
C LEU A 133 3.84 4.97 7.78
N LYS A 134 5.04 4.38 7.88
CA LYS A 134 6.11 4.57 6.88
C LYS A 134 5.81 3.74 5.64
N ASP A 135 6.36 4.13 4.49
CA ASP A 135 6.15 3.53 3.16
C ASP A 135 6.06 2.00 3.19
N ALA A 136 7.07 1.32 3.73
CA ALA A 136 7.13 -0.14 3.72
C ALA A 136 5.99 -0.77 4.54
N SER A 137 5.73 -0.23 5.74
CA SER A 137 4.63 -0.68 6.61
C SER A 137 3.27 -0.40 5.97
N TYR A 138 3.11 0.76 5.33
CA TYR A 138 1.89 1.12 4.60
C TYR A 138 1.65 0.12 3.46
N LEU A 139 2.64 -0.06 2.58
CA LEU A 139 2.57 -0.97 1.43
C LEU A 139 2.33 -2.43 1.85
N LEU A 140 2.98 -2.89 2.92
CA LEU A 140 2.74 -4.23 3.45
C LEU A 140 1.31 -4.38 3.98
N THR A 141 0.82 -3.37 4.72
CA THR A 141 -0.53 -3.41 5.32
C THR A 141 -1.61 -3.44 4.24
N VAL A 142 -1.50 -2.60 3.18
CA VAL A 142 -2.48 -2.61 2.08
C VAL A 142 -2.52 -3.95 1.35
N VAL A 143 -1.37 -4.59 1.13
CA VAL A 143 -1.29 -5.92 0.50
C VAL A 143 -1.92 -6.97 1.41
N GLN A 144 -1.57 -7.00 2.69
CA GLN A 144 -2.09 -7.98 3.64
C GLN A 144 -3.60 -7.86 3.83
N LEU A 145 -4.15 -6.65 3.83
CA LEU A 145 -5.60 -6.44 3.89
C LEU A 145 -6.28 -6.97 2.62
N ALA A 146 -5.78 -6.62 1.44
CA ALA A 146 -6.37 -7.09 0.17
C ALA A 146 -6.30 -8.60 0.00
N GLN A 147 -5.24 -9.26 0.46
CA GLN A 147 -5.14 -10.73 0.44
C GLN A 147 -6.27 -11.43 1.20
N ARG A 148 -6.86 -10.77 2.20
CA ARG A 148 -7.97 -11.31 2.99
C ARG A 148 -9.34 -11.07 2.37
N LEU A 149 -9.43 -10.20 1.36
CA LEU A 149 -10.69 -9.76 0.76
C LEU A 149 -10.95 -10.50 -0.55
N LYS A 150 -11.94 -11.38 -0.53
CA LYS A 150 -12.42 -12.08 -1.73
C LYS A 150 -13.40 -11.20 -2.49
N ALA A 151 -13.40 -11.30 -3.82
CA ALA A 151 -14.48 -10.71 -4.59
C ALA A 151 -15.81 -11.38 -4.21
N PRO A 152 -16.93 -10.66 -4.29
CA PRO A 152 -18.24 -11.29 -4.24
C PRO A 152 -18.26 -12.40 -5.29
N LYS A 153 -18.53 -13.64 -4.86
CA LYS A 153 -18.77 -14.70 -5.83
C LYS A 153 -19.99 -14.28 -6.62
N SER A 154 -19.87 -14.09 -7.94
CA SER A 154 -21.04 -14.19 -8.78
C SER A 154 -21.58 -15.60 -8.52
N SER A 155 -22.77 -15.74 -7.96
CA SER A 155 -23.43 -17.03 -7.94
C SER A 155 -23.66 -17.43 -9.40
N PRO A 156 -23.10 -18.53 -9.93
CA PRO A 156 -23.70 -19.18 -11.08
C PRO A 156 -24.84 -20.03 -10.54
N THR A 157 -25.98 -20.07 -11.24
CA THR A 157 -27.08 -21.06 -11.04
C THR A 157 -28.28 -20.68 -10.15
N THR A 158 -28.89 -19.49 -10.32
CA THR A 158 -30.32 -19.32 -9.93
C THR A 158 -31.16 -18.45 -10.86
N LEU A 159 -30.78 -18.29 -12.13
CA LEU A 159 -31.63 -17.60 -13.13
C LEU A 159 -31.93 -18.41 -14.40
N VAL A 160 -31.56 -19.70 -14.45
CA VAL A 160 -31.98 -20.61 -15.51
C VAL A 160 -32.50 -21.91 -14.89
N LYS A 161 -33.69 -21.84 -14.27
CA LYS A 161 -34.65 -22.97 -14.14
C LYS A 161 -35.88 -22.54 -13.32
N LYS A 162 -36.76 -21.78 -13.96
CA LYS A 162 -38.22 -21.83 -13.78
C LYS A 162 -38.81 -21.28 -15.08
N SER A 163 -39.65 -21.92 -15.86
CA SER A 163 -40.19 -23.28 -15.91
C SER A 163 -40.58 -23.50 -17.38
N LYS A 164 -40.70 -24.77 -17.79
CA LYS A 164 -41.51 -25.16 -18.94
C LYS A 164 -42.96 -24.73 -18.74
#